data_AF-A0A1G1E5P3-F1
#
_entry.id   AF-A0A1G1E5P3-F1
#
_cell.length_a   1.000
_cell.length_b   1.000
_cell.length_c   1.000
_cell.angle_alpha   90.00
_cell.angle_beta   90.00
_cell.angle_gamma   90.00
#
_symmetry.space_group_name_H-M   'P 1'
#
loop_
_entity.id
_entity.type
_entity.pdbx_description
1 polymer ?
#
loop_
_entity_poly.entity_id
_entity_poly.type
_entity_poly.pdbx_seq_one_letter_code
_entity_poly.pdbx_strand_id
1 'polypeptide(L)'
;MITCDNGGKGDNYRATIMSYPVFSTDSGTIIDFKHGVWKKGAYTDQPLRFINFAALNHHSIYCGATSAIKNYMGVTDLSGGPDPFKNGRLTGDYYNFHSFPFNKWASGPVPGMLGKEIGVFLKTIRKADLNITTAEWIGLSSRTEHPLSHTQAVLACTDPVALDYHATKYILYPNSRLDIHNPDNKNGPLHQYLGRCAEEYGGFFDEGNVEVRSYNFKTNSLQGDSELVVSGNKIWGNSIKPIMKYFYLRYIG
;
A
#
# COMPACT_ATOMS: atom_id res chain seq x y z
N MET A 1 -8.17 8.86 -22.00
CA MET A 1 -7.56 9.18 -20.68
C MET A 1 -8.32 8.39 -19.63
N ILE A 2 -7.64 7.64 -18.78
CA ILE A 2 -8.31 6.89 -17.70
C ILE A 2 -8.24 7.74 -16.43
N THR A 3 -9.37 7.89 -15.76
CA THR A 3 -9.51 8.75 -14.58
C THR A 3 -10.27 8.04 -13.48
N CYS A 4 -10.09 8.51 -12.25
CA CYS A 4 -10.86 8.10 -11.08
C CYS A 4 -11.29 9.36 -10.33
N ASP A 5 -12.57 9.51 -10.05
CA ASP A 5 -13.08 10.55 -9.15
C ASP A 5 -13.39 9.98 -7.75
N ASN A 6 -13.58 10.85 -6.77
CA ASN A 6 -13.93 10.43 -5.41
C ASN A 6 -15.44 10.37 -5.12
N GLY A 7 -16.31 10.65 -6.09
CA GLY A 7 -17.77 10.72 -5.92
C GLY A 7 -18.26 11.89 -5.05
N GLY A 8 -17.35 12.79 -4.64
CA GLY A 8 -17.67 14.00 -3.88
C GLY A 8 -18.41 15.05 -4.72
N LYS A 9 -18.85 16.13 -4.08
CA LYS A 9 -19.53 17.26 -4.73
C LYS A 9 -18.93 18.59 -4.26
N GLY A 10 -19.01 19.62 -5.11
CA GLY A 10 -18.49 20.95 -4.80
C GLY A 10 -17.00 20.91 -4.44
N ASP A 11 -16.60 21.62 -3.38
CA ASP A 11 -15.20 21.69 -2.93
C ASP A 11 -14.61 20.34 -2.46
N ASN A 12 -15.48 19.34 -2.24
CA ASN A 12 -15.06 17.97 -1.90
C ASN A 12 -14.83 17.10 -3.13
N TYR A 13 -15.19 17.53 -4.34
CA TYR A 13 -14.93 16.78 -5.56
C TYR A 13 -13.44 16.79 -5.89
N ARG A 14 -12.91 15.62 -6.22
CA ARG A 14 -11.52 15.43 -6.67
C ARG A 14 -11.47 14.35 -7.71
N ALA A 15 -10.55 14.48 -8.66
CA ALA A 15 -10.23 13.44 -9.63
C ALA A 15 -8.72 13.20 -9.71
N THR A 16 -8.32 12.05 -10.22
CA THR A 16 -6.94 11.74 -10.54
C THR A 16 -6.84 10.98 -11.87
N ILE A 17 -5.68 11.06 -12.51
CA ILE A 17 -5.39 10.42 -13.79
C ILE A 17 -4.55 9.18 -13.53
N MET A 18 -4.89 8.06 -14.17
CA MET A 18 -4.09 6.83 -14.10
C MET A 18 -2.86 6.93 -15.02
N SER A 19 -1.89 7.75 -14.62
CA SER A 19 -0.60 7.85 -15.31
C SER A 19 0.26 6.62 -15.00
N TYR A 20 1.06 6.18 -15.96
CA TYR A 20 1.92 5.02 -15.82
C TYR A 20 3.21 5.22 -16.63
N PRO A 21 4.33 4.59 -16.22
CA PRO A 21 5.60 4.84 -16.87
C PRO A 21 5.69 4.14 -18.21
N VAL A 22 6.37 4.80 -19.14
CA VAL A 22 6.96 4.19 -20.33
C VAL A 22 8.45 4.42 -20.24
N PHE A 23 9.26 3.37 -20.21
CA PHE A 23 10.68 3.46 -19.89
C PHE A 23 11.51 2.46 -20.70
N SER A 24 12.81 2.72 -20.81
CA SER A 24 13.77 1.77 -21.37
C SER A 24 14.49 1.05 -20.24
N THR A 25 14.69 -0.27 -20.40
CA THR A 25 15.64 -1.03 -19.58
C THR A 25 17.08 -0.74 -20.00
N ASP A 26 18.04 -1.17 -19.18
CA ASP A 26 19.47 -1.12 -19.50
C ASP A 26 19.85 -1.94 -20.75
N SER A 27 19.03 -2.95 -21.09
CA SER A 27 19.16 -3.73 -22.33
C SER A 27 18.50 -3.07 -23.55
N GLY A 28 18.00 -1.83 -23.42
CA GLY A 28 17.34 -1.09 -24.49
C GLY A 28 15.92 -1.56 -24.82
N THR A 29 15.31 -2.38 -23.95
CA THR A 29 13.92 -2.83 -24.14
C THR A 29 12.99 -1.71 -23.68
N ILE A 30 12.11 -1.25 -24.58
CA ILE A 30 11.10 -0.25 -24.22
C ILE A 30 9.88 -0.97 -23.65
N ILE A 31 9.51 -0.59 -22.44
CA ILE A 31 8.37 -1.11 -21.70
C ILE A 31 7.34 0.00 -21.57
N ASP A 32 6.15 -0.24 -22.12
CA ASP A 32 4.93 0.47 -21.79
C ASP A 32 4.25 -0.31 -20.65
N PHE A 33 4.14 0.29 -19.47
CA PHE A 33 3.67 -0.45 -18.30
C PHE A 33 2.26 -1.02 -18.46
N LYS A 34 1.42 -0.42 -19.32
CA LYS A 34 0.10 -0.95 -19.65
C LYS A 34 0.18 -1.97 -20.78
N HIS A 35 0.82 -1.59 -21.89
CA HIS A 35 0.73 -2.32 -23.16
C HIS A 35 1.83 -3.37 -23.39
N GLY A 36 2.83 -3.46 -22.52
CA GLY A 36 3.90 -4.44 -22.60
C GLY A 36 5.12 -3.95 -23.37
N VAL A 37 5.82 -4.87 -24.03
CA VAL A 37 7.09 -4.57 -24.70
C VAL A 37 6.83 -3.93 -26.07
N TRP A 38 7.44 -2.77 -26.30
CA TRP A 38 7.40 -2.06 -27.58
C TRP A 38 8.73 -2.20 -28.32
N LYS A 39 8.68 -2.50 -29.62
CA LYS A 39 9.87 -2.65 -30.47
C LYS A 39 9.56 -2.24 -31.90
N LYS A 40 10.38 -1.36 -32.47
CA LYS A 40 10.34 -0.96 -33.89
C LYS A 40 8.94 -0.51 -34.38
N GLY A 41 8.25 0.32 -33.61
CA GLY A 41 6.95 0.87 -34.03
C GLY A 41 5.73 0.06 -33.63
N ALA A 42 5.87 -1.12 -33.02
CA ALA A 42 4.75 -1.96 -32.61
C ALA A 42 4.95 -2.57 -31.22
N TYR A 43 3.84 -2.91 -30.56
CA TYR A 43 3.84 -3.78 -29.38
C TYR A 43 4.12 -5.22 -29.82
N THR A 44 4.79 -5.98 -28.96
CA THR A 44 5.21 -7.36 -29.24
C THR A 44 4.49 -8.34 -28.32
N ASP A 45 4.48 -9.63 -28.68
CA ASP A 45 3.94 -10.70 -27.84
C ASP A 45 4.90 -11.16 -26.73
N GLN A 46 6.04 -10.46 -26.54
CA GLN A 46 7.00 -10.81 -25.51
C GLN A 46 6.33 -10.72 -24.12
N PRO A 47 6.30 -11.80 -23.33
CA PRO A 47 5.71 -11.76 -22.00
C PRO A 47 6.44 -10.77 -21.09
N LEU A 48 5.67 -9.95 -20.39
CA LEU A 48 6.15 -9.02 -19.36
C LEU A 48 5.61 -9.45 -18.01
N ARG A 49 6.50 -9.77 -17.07
CA ARG A 49 6.16 -10.01 -15.67
C ARG A 49 6.54 -8.81 -14.80
N PHE A 50 5.63 -8.41 -13.94
CA PHE A 50 5.84 -7.36 -12.95
C PHE A 50 5.77 -7.97 -11.54
N ILE A 51 6.88 -7.87 -10.81
CA ILE A 51 6.96 -8.27 -9.40
C ILE A 51 6.98 -6.99 -8.56
N ASN A 52 6.00 -6.84 -7.69
CA ASN A 52 5.89 -5.72 -6.77
C ASN A 52 6.59 -6.07 -5.45
N PHE A 53 7.58 -5.27 -5.04
CA PHE A 53 8.35 -5.49 -3.81
C PHE A 53 8.17 -4.31 -2.87
N ALA A 54 7.58 -4.55 -1.69
CA ALA A 54 7.21 -3.52 -0.73
C ALA A 54 7.70 -3.85 0.69
N ALA A 55 7.72 -2.85 1.56
CA ALA A 55 8.05 -3.01 2.97
C ALA A 55 6.84 -2.71 3.88
N LEU A 56 6.59 -3.60 4.84
CA LEU A 56 5.55 -3.43 5.85
C LEU A 56 6.01 -2.43 6.91
N ASN A 57 5.22 -1.38 7.17
CA ASN A 57 5.54 -0.42 8.21
C ASN A 57 4.30 0.37 8.68
N HIS A 58 4.36 0.97 9.88
CA HIS A 58 3.40 1.98 10.30
C HIS A 58 3.39 3.16 9.33
N HIS A 59 2.21 3.68 8.98
CA HIS A 59 2.10 4.90 8.21
C HIS A 59 0.86 5.73 8.53
N SER A 60 1.00 6.62 9.51
CA SER A 60 0.03 7.67 9.88
C SER A 60 -1.35 7.14 10.30
N ILE A 61 -2.17 8.04 10.86
CA ILE A 61 -3.56 7.74 11.22
C ILE A 61 -4.52 7.80 10.02
N TYR A 62 -4.05 8.22 8.83
CA TYR A 62 -4.90 8.41 7.63
C TYR A 62 -4.89 7.21 6.70
N CYS A 63 -3.90 6.33 6.84
CA CYS A 63 -3.82 5.08 6.07
C CYS A 63 -3.38 3.87 6.90
N GLY A 64 -2.85 4.04 8.12
CA GLY A 64 -2.49 2.90 8.98
C GLY A 64 -1.14 2.28 8.63
N ALA A 65 -0.96 1.73 7.42
CA ALA A 65 0.25 0.99 7.04
C ALA A 65 0.81 1.35 5.66
N THR A 66 2.08 1.02 5.43
CA THR A 66 2.66 0.80 4.09
C THR A 66 2.80 -0.69 3.83
N SER A 67 2.55 -1.12 2.59
CA SER A 67 2.83 -2.47 2.07
C SER A 67 2.54 -2.47 0.54
N ALA A 68 2.14 -3.59 -0.05
CA ALA A 68 2.04 -3.83 -1.48
C ALA A 68 1.09 -2.87 -2.20
N ILE A 69 -0.07 -2.55 -1.63
CA ILE A 69 -1.04 -1.62 -2.22
C ILE A 69 -0.43 -0.24 -2.34
N LYS A 70 0.09 0.29 -1.23
CA LYS A 70 0.63 1.65 -1.21
C LYS A 70 1.85 1.84 -2.12
N ASN A 71 2.57 0.76 -2.46
CA ASN A 71 3.73 0.84 -3.35
C ASN A 71 3.37 1.35 -4.75
N TYR A 72 2.13 1.13 -5.21
CA TYR A 72 1.64 1.66 -6.48
C TYR A 72 1.60 3.19 -6.54
N MET A 73 1.51 3.88 -5.40
CA MET A 73 1.58 5.35 -5.37
C MET A 73 2.93 5.90 -5.86
N GLY A 74 3.98 5.07 -5.84
CA GLY A 74 5.31 5.42 -6.36
C GLY A 74 5.53 5.10 -7.85
N VAL A 75 4.57 4.44 -8.51
CA VAL A 75 4.65 4.08 -9.94
C VAL A 75 4.14 5.21 -10.83
N THR A 76 3.19 5.99 -10.31
CA THR A 76 2.45 7.01 -11.05
C THR A 76 3.17 8.36 -11.05
N ASP A 77 2.78 9.23 -11.98
CA ASP A 77 3.24 10.62 -12.03
C ASP A 77 2.92 11.37 -10.72
N LEU A 78 3.93 12.05 -10.17
CA LEU A 78 3.85 12.88 -8.98
C LEU A 78 4.04 14.37 -9.28
N SER A 79 3.88 14.77 -10.54
CA SER A 79 3.78 16.17 -10.93
C SER A 79 2.71 16.88 -10.07
N GLY A 80 2.95 18.15 -9.73
CA GLY A 80 2.17 18.86 -8.71
C GLY A 80 2.68 18.65 -7.27
N GLY A 81 3.65 17.76 -7.07
CA GLY A 81 4.42 17.63 -5.82
C GLY A 81 4.18 16.30 -5.11
N PRO A 82 5.24 15.60 -4.67
CA PRO A 82 5.12 14.27 -4.05
C PRO A 82 4.58 14.29 -2.62
N ASP A 83 4.45 15.47 -2.00
CA ASP A 83 3.90 15.61 -0.65
C ASP A 83 2.48 16.20 -0.74
N PRO A 84 1.44 15.49 -0.24
CA PRO A 84 0.07 16.00 -0.20
C PRO A 84 -0.06 17.37 0.48
N PHE A 85 0.89 17.76 1.34
CA PHE A 85 0.94 19.10 1.92
C PHE A 85 0.89 20.23 0.88
N LYS A 86 1.51 20.01 -0.29
CA LYS A 86 1.53 20.97 -1.40
C LYS A 86 0.26 20.94 -2.25
N ASN A 87 -0.81 20.32 -1.76
CA ASN A 87 -2.10 20.10 -2.44
C ASN A 87 -2.03 19.13 -3.63
N GLY A 88 -0.85 18.92 -4.24
CA GLY A 88 -0.65 17.92 -5.29
C GLY A 88 -1.51 18.14 -6.52
N ARG A 89 -1.92 19.38 -6.80
CA ARG A 89 -2.82 19.70 -7.91
C ARG A 89 -2.02 19.65 -9.21
N LEU A 90 -2.48 18.85 -10.17
CA LEU A 90 -1.85 18.67 -11.48
C LEU A 90 -2.39 19.70 -12.47
N THR A 91 -3.71 19.67 -12.72
CA THR A 91 -4.41 20.58 -13.63
C THR A 91 -5.91 20.51 -13.39
N GLY A 92 -6.66 21.61 -13.52
CA GLY A 92 -8.10 21.61 -13.30
C GLY A 92 -8.46 20.94 -11.97
N ASP A 93 -9.40 20.00 -11.95
CA ASP A 93 -9.79 19.24 -10.74
C ASP A 93 -8.97 17.96 -10.51
N TYR A 94 -7.90 17.78 -11.28
CA TYR A 94 -7.02 16.63 -11.18
C TYR A 94 -5.92 16.86 -10.15
N TYR A 95 -5.90 15.98 -9.17
CA TYR A 95 -4.85 15.79 -8.20
C TYR A 95 -3.92 14.69 -8.69
N ASN A 96 -2.64 14.78 -8.35
CA ASN A 96 -1.75 13.66 -8.51
C ASN A 96 -2.19 12.48 -7.64
N PHE A 97 -1.77 11.31 -8.08
CA PHE A 97 -2.17 10.03 -7.50
C PHE A 97 -1.84 9.93 -6.01
N HIS A 98 -0.75 10.58 -5.55
CA HIS A 98 -0.43 10.54 -4.12
C HIS A 98 -1.31 11.45 -3.26
N SER A 99 -1.84 12.55 -3.83
CA SER A 99 -2.57 13.58 -3.07
C SER A 99 -4.08 13.47 -3.19
N PHE A 100 -4.59 12.80 -4.22
CA PHE A 100 -6.02 12.54 -4.43
C PHE A 100 -6.77 12.07 -3.17
N PRO A 101 -6.27 11.08 -2.39
CA PRO A 101 -7.02 10.55 -1.27
C PRO A 101 -6.87 11.36 0.03
N PHE A 102 -6.04 12.41 0.06
CA PHE A 102 -5.68 13.13 1.29
C PHE A 102 -5.99 14.61 1.23
N ASN A 103 -6.43 15.18 2.35
CA ASN A 103 -6.50 16.63 2.49
C ASN A 103 -5.24 17.14 3.19
N LYS A 104 -4.15 17.29 2.42
CA LYS A 104 -2.81 17.56 2.96
C LYS A 104 -2.41 16.46 3.96
N TRP A 105 -2.13 16.83 5.21
CA TRP A 105 -1.85 15.88 6.29
C TRP A 105 -3.11 15.56 7.11
N ALA A 106 -4.22 15.31 6.42
CA ALA A 106 -5.47 14.86 7.00
C ALA A 106 -6.16 13.88 6.05
N SER A 107 -7.14 13.12 6.58
CA SER A 107 -8.03 12.29 5.76
C SER A 107 -8.67 13.11 4.64
N GLY A 108 -8.79 12.50 3.46
CA GLY A 108 -9.53 13.09 2.36
C GLY A 108 -11.03 13.19 2.64
N PRO A 109 -11.78 13.86 1.74
CA PRO A 109 -13.20 14.11 1.91
C PRO A 109 -14.07 12.83 1.86
N VAL A 110 -13.56 11.76 1.27
CA VAL A 110 -14.27 10.48 1.15
C VAL A 110 -13.34 9.35 1.64
N PRO A 111 -13.80 8.46 2.55
CA PRO A 111 -13.02 7.32 3.01
C PRO A 111 -12.68 6.33 1.89
N GLY A 112 -11.56 5.59 2.04
CA GLY A 112 -11.18 4.51 1.14
C GLY A 112 -10.65 4.95 -0.24
N MET A 113 -10.49 6.25 -0.51
CA MET A 113 -10.09 6.74 -1.83
C MET A 113 -8.68 6.33 -2.27
N LEU A 114 -7.77 6.08 -1.31
CA LEU A 114 -6.46 5.49 -1.62
C LEU A 114 -6.64 4.11 -2.27
N GLY A 115 -7.58 3.32 -1.75
CA GLY A 115 -7.92 2.03 -2.32
C GLY A 115 -8.60 2.17 -3.67
N LYS A 116 -9.50 3.16 -3.80
CA LYS A 116 -10.24 3.39 -5.04
C LYS A 116 -9.32 3.65 -6.22
N GLU A 117 -8.41 4.62 -6.10
CA GLU A 117 -7.51 4.99 -7.20
C GLU A 117 -6.55 3.83 -7.57
N ILE A 118 -6.04 3.11 -6.57
CA ILE A 118 -5.16 1.96 -6.81
C ILE A 118 -5.94 0.83 -7.46
N GLY A 119 -7.16 0.54 -7.01
CA GLY A 119 -8.00 -0.47 -7.63
C GLY A 119 -8.32 -0.16 -9.09
N VAL A 120 -8.67 1.10 -9.42
CA VAL A 120 -8.82 1.53 -10.82
C VAL A 120 -7.53 1.33 -11.62
N PHE A 121 -6.38 1.64 -11.02
CA PHE A 121 -5.07 1.42 -11.65
C PHE A 121 -4.80 -0.06 -11.92
N LEU A 122 -5.01 -0.95 -10.94
CA LEU A 122 -4.82 -2.40 -11.09
C LEU A 122 -5.73 -3.00 -12.17
N LYS A 123 -6.97 -2.51 -12.26
CA LYS A 123 -7.96 -2.96 -13.25
C LYS A 123 -7.65 -2.52 -14.67
N THR A 124 -7.12 -1.32 -14.84
CA THR A 124 -7.08 -0.66 -16.16
C THR A 124 -5.68 -0.49 -16.74
N ILE A 125 -4.66 -0.50 -15.88
CA ILE A 125 -3.25 -0.33 -16.26
C ILE A 125 -2.53 -1.67 -16.16
N ARG A 126 -2.18 -2.09 -14.94
CA ARG A 126 -1.46 -3.36 -14.69
C ARG A 126 -1.50 -3.72 -13.21
N LYS A 127 -1.86 -4.97 -12.94
CA LYS A 127 -1.62 -5.64 -11.66
C LYS A 127 -0.28 -6.37 -11.69
N ALA A 128 0.40 -6.46 -10.55
CA ALA A 128 1.58 -7.30 -10.41
C ALA A 128 1.19 -8.78 -10.54
N ASP A 129 2.08 -9.54 -11.16
CA ASP A 129 1.97 -11.00 -11.26
C ASP A 129 2.28 -11.66 -9.91
N LEU A 130 3.13 -11.01 -9.10
CA LEU A 130 3.48 -11.41 -7.75
C LEU A 130 3.77 -10.18 -6.89
N ASN A 131 3.25 -10.18 -5.68
CA ASN A 131 3.56 -9.18 -4.65
C ASN A 131 4.40 -9.86 -3.56
N ILE A 132 5.45 -9.18 -3.13
CA ILE A 132 6.33 -9.60 -2.05
C ILE A 132 6.40 -8.45 -1.06
N THR A 133 6.05 -8.73 0.20
CA THR A 133 6.19 -7.79 1.31
C THR A 133 7.28 -8.27 2.25
N THR A 134 8.31 -7.43 2.47
CA THR A 134 9.27 -7.65 3.55
C THR A 134 8.76 -7.01 4.84
N ALA A 135 8.86 -7.78 5.92
CA ALA A 135 8.69 -7.37 7.30
C ALA A 135 9.92 -7.81 8.08
N GLU A 136 11.11 -7.45 7.62
CA GLU A 136 12.35 -7.65 8.38
C GLU A 136 12.30 -6.83 9.68
N TRP A 137 12.11 -5.52 9.52
CA TRP A 137 11.90 -4.56 10.60
C TRP A 137 10.61 -3.79 10.35
N ILE A 138 9.76 -3.71 11.36
CA ILE A 138 8.52 -2.93 11.29
C ILE A 138 8.52 -1.81 12.33
N GLY A 139 8.24 -0.59 11.91
CA GLY A 139 8.01 0.52 12.83
C GLY A 139 6.61 0.44 13.42
N LEU A 140 6.47 0.74 14.72
CA LEU A 140 5.21 0.58 15.44
C LEU A 140 4.40 1.87 15.52
N SER A 141 5.04 3.04 15.48
CA SER A 141 4.38 4.35 15.49
C SER A 141 5.08 5.41 14.61
N SER A 142 6.20 5.04 13.99
CA SER A 142 6.96 5.84 13.02
C SER A 142 7.52 4.93 11.95
N ARG A 143 7.80 5.48 10.77
CA ARG A 143 8.44 4.75 9.66
C ARG A 143 9.95 4.62 9.84
N THR A 144 10.55 5.63 10.48
CA THR A 144 12.00 5.88 10.47
C THR A 144 12.59 5.94 11.87
N GLU A 145 11.76 5.86 12.91
CA GLU A 145 12.18 5.97 14.29
C GLU A 145 11.58 4.84 15.13
N HIS A 146 12.23 4.52 16.24
CA HIS A 146 11.70 3.63 17.26
C HIS A 146 10.40 4.17 17.88
N PRO A 147 9.51 3.32 18.45
CA PRO A 147 9.67 1.89 18.62
C PRO A 147 9.48 1.08 17.34
N LEU A 148 10.30 0.06 17.18
CA LEU A 148 10.25 -0.90 16.07
C LEU A 148 10.27 -2.34 16.59
N SER A 149 9.92 -3.29 15.73
CA SER A 149 9.97 -4.73 16.03
C SER A 149 10.78 -5.46 14.96
N HIS A 150 11.67 -6.36 15.40
CA HIS A 150 12.44 -7.25 14.51
C HIS A 150 11.64 -8.53 14.25
N THR A 151 10.92 -8.59 13.14
CA THR A 151 10.01 -9.70 12.83
C THR A 151 10.64 -10.75 11.93
N GLN A 152 11.57 -10.38 11.06
CA GLN A 152 12.29 -11.29 10.16
C GLN A 152 11.36 -12.16 9.31
N ALA A 153 10.37 -11.52 8.69
CA ALA A 153 9.38 -12.20 7.87
C ALA A 153 9.36 -11.67 6.44
N VAL A 154 9.06 -12.56 5.49
CA VAL A 154 8.76 -12.21 4.09
C VAL A 154 7.47 -12.91 3.71
N LEU A 155 6.60 -12.19 3.01
CA LEU A 155 5.29 -12.66 2.59
C LEU A 155 5.15 -12.51 1.08
N ALA A 156 4.42 -13.43 0.45
CA ALA A 156 4.14 -13.36 -0.98
C ALA A 156 2.70 -13.77 -1.29
N CYS A 157 2.09 -13.07 -2.26
CA CYS A 157 0.74 -13.36 -2.76
C CYS A 157 0.56 -12.77 -4.17
N THR A 158 -0.31 -13.37 -4.98
CA THR A 158 -0.71 -12.83 -6.29
C THR A 158 -1.77 -11.74 -6.19
N ASP A 159 -2.43 -11.61 -5.03
CA ASP A 159 -3.38 -10.55 -4.72
C ASP A 159 -2.78 -9.57 -3.68
N PRO A 160 -2.62 -8.28 -4.03
CA PRO A 160 -1.99 -7.31 -3.13
C PRO A 160 -2.85 -6.91 -1.93
N VAL A 161 -4.20 -6.98 -2.05
CA VAL A 161 -5.08 -6.63 -0.93
C VAL A 161 -5.03 -7.73 0.13
N ALA A 162 -5.17 -8.99 -0.29
CA ALA A 162 -5.05 -10.12 0.62
C ALA A 162 -3.66 -10.18 1.29
N LEU A 163 -2.59 -9.83 0.56
CA LEU A 163 -1.25 -9.73 1.14
C LEU A 163 -1.17 -8.68 2.25
N ASP A 164 -1.69 -7.48 2.00
CA ASP A 164 -1.65 -6.38 2.95
C ASP A 164 -2.56 -6.66 4.16
N TYR A 165 -3.74 -7.24 3.93
CA TYR A 165 -4.63 -7.70 4.99
C TYR A 165 -3.90 -8.73 5.88
N HIS A 166 -3.32 -9.79 5.31
CA HIS A 166 -2.60 -10.81 6.07
C HIS A 166 -1.38 -10.23 6.83
N ALA A 167 -0.55 -9.45 6.13
CA ALA A 167 0.66 -8.85 6.71
C ALA A 167 0.32 -7.93 7.90
N THR A 168 -0.75 -7.15 7.78
CA THR A 168 -1.16 -6.26 8.87
C THR A 168 -1.83 -7.03 10.01
N LYS A 169 -2.68 -8.02 9.72
CA LYS A 169 -3.38 -8.85 10.72
C LYS A 169 -2.45 -9.67 11.59
N TYR A 170 -1.45 -10.32 11.00
CA TYR A 170 -0.64 -11.31 11.69
C TYR A 170 0.78 -10.85 12.03
N ILE A 171 1.24 -9.71 11.48
CA ILE A 171 2.58 -9.18 11.77
C ILE A 171 2.51 -7.78 12.37
N LEU A 172 2.00 -6.78 11.64
CA LEU A 172 2.05 -5.39 12.13
C LEU A 172 1.15 -5.18 13.37
N TYR A 173 -0.11 -5.61 13.32
CA TYR A 173 -1.06 -5.39 14.41
C TYR A 173 -0.68 -6.13 15.70
N PRO A 174 -0.29 -7.42 15.71
CA PRO A 174 0.09 -8.11 16.94
C PRO A 174 1.30 -7.48 17.63
N ASN A 175 2.25 -6.96 16.84
CA ASN A 175 3.43 -6.27 17.38
C ASN A 175 3.11 -4.86 17.86
N SER A 176 2.34 -4.08 17.10
CA SER A 176 2.04 -2.68 17.44
C SER A 176 0.93 -2.54 18.48
N ARG A 177 -0.12 -3.36 18.38
CA ARG A 177 -1.40 -3.26 19.10
C ARG A 177 -2.08 -1.91 18.93
N LEU A 178 -1.91 -1.27 17.78
CA LEU A 178 -2.60 -0.03 17.41
C LEU A 178 -3.78 -0.37 16.51
N ASP A 179 -4.98 0.09 16.85
CA ASP A 179 -6.20 -0.30 16.14
C ASP A 179 -6.24 0.23 14.68
N ILE A 180 -5.47 1.27 14.38
CA ILE A 180 -5.25 1.75 13.01
C ILE A 180 -4.51 0.75 12.10
N HIS A 181 -3.84 -0.25 12.67
CA HIS A 181 -3.17 -1.33 11.95
C HIS A 181 -4.00 -2.61 11.87
N ASN A 182 -5.18 -2.63 12.52
CA ASN A 182 -6.05 -3.78 12.53
C ASN A 182 -6.90 -3.78 11.25
N PRO A 183 -6.69 -4.71 10.31
CA PRO A 183 -7.50 -4.75 9.09
C PRO A 183 -8.95 -5.18 9.36
N ASP A 184 -9.26 -5.74 10.53
CA ASP A 184 -10.63 -6.06 10.94
C ASP A 184 -11.40 -4.87 11.54
N ASN A 185 -10.72 -3.76 11.81
CA ASN A 185 -11.37 -2.53 12.26
C ASN A 185 -12.09 -1.85 11.09
N LYS A 186 -13.40 -2.08 10.95
CA LYS A 186 -14.25 -1.53 9.89
C LYS A 186 -14.21 0.00 9.77
N ASN A 187 -13.94 0.69 10.87
CA ASN A 187 -13.85 2.15 10.91
C ASN A 187 -12.42 2.65 10.67
N GLY A 188 -11.44 1.74 10.65
CA GLY A 188 -10.04 2.05 10.44
C GLY A 188 -9.73 2.42 8.99
N PRO A 189 -8.77 3.32 8.76
CA PRO A 189 -8.40 3.75 7.42
C PRO A 189 -7.88 2.59 6.56
N LEU A 190 -7.17 1.65 7.20
CA LEU A 190 -6.62 0.45 6.59
C LEU A 190 -7.71 -0.42 5.97
N HIS A 191 -8.71 -0.81 6.77
CA HIS A 191 -9.85 -1.60 6.31
C HIS A 191 -10.57 -0.92 5.13
N GLN A 192 -10.85 0.38 5.26
CA GLN A 192 -11.57 1.15 4.25
C GLN A 192 -10.87 1.15 2.90
N TYR A 193 -9.54 1.36 2.87
CA TYR A 193 -8.84 1.38 1.59
C TYR A 193 -8.62 -0.04 1.04
N LEU A 194 -8.41 -1.06 1.89
CA LEU A 194 -8.29 -2.44 1.42
C LEU A 194 -9.59 -2.91 0.76
N GLY A 195 -10.72 -2.67 1.42
CA GLY A 195 -12.06 -3.01 0.91
C GLY A 195 -12.33 -2.31 -0.40
N ARG A 196 -12.12 -0.98 -0.42
CA ARG A 196 -12.37 -0.21 -1.63
C ARG A 196 -11.47 -0.61 -2.80
N CYS A 197 -10.22 -0.98 -2.54
CA CYS A 197 -9.33 -1.47 -3.59
C CYS A 197 -9.85 -2.78 -4.17
N ALA A 198 -10.14 -3.78 -3.33
CA ALA A 198 -10.64 -5.08 -3.77
C ALA A 198 -11.94 -4.96 -4.59
N GLU A 199 -12.87 -4.11 -4.15
CA GLU A 199 -14.10 -3.80 -4.88
C GLU A 199 -13.83 -3.30 -6.31
N GLU A 200 -12.91 -2.36 -6.46
CA GLU A 200 -12.70 -1.69 -7.75
C GLU A 200 -12.06 -2.61 -8.80
N TYR A 201 -11.05 -3.42 -8.44
CA TYR A 201 -10.38 -4.33 -9.38
C TYR A 201 -10.91 -5.77 -9.38
N GLY A 202 -11.84 -6.11 -8.49
CA GLY A 202 -12.37 -7.48 -8.35
C GLY A 202 -11.38 -8.44 -7.70
N GLY A 203 -10.66 -7.97 -6.67
CA GLY A 203 -9.70 -8.75 -5.89
C GLY A 203 -10.29 -9.44 -4.68
N PHE A 204 -9.40 -10.02 -3.87
CA PHE A 204 -9.76 -10.65 -2.61
C PHE A 204 -9.51 -9.68 -1.45
N PHE A 205 -10.54 -9.41 -0.65
CA PHE A 205 -10.42 -8.51 0.50
C PHE A 205 -9.54 -9.11 1.62
N ASP A 206 -9.57 -10.43 1.78
CA ASP A 206 -8.82 -11.18 2.78
C ASP A 206 -8.12 -12.41 2.16
N GLU A 207 -7.32 -13.09 2.98
CA GLU A 207 -6.59 -14.31 2.63
C GLU A 207 -7.46 -15.56 2.51
N GLY A 208 -8.76 -15.50 2.77
CA GLY A 208 -9.63 -16.69 2.81
C GLY A 208 -9.85 -17.34 1.44
N ASN A 209 -9.63 -16.59 0.35
CA ASN A 209 -9.88 -17.02 -1.02
C ASN A 209 -8.63 -17.03 -1.91
N VAL A 210 -7.46 -16.72 -1.35
CA VAL A 210 -6.19 -16.67 -2.09
C VAL A 210 -5.04 -17.06 -1.17
N GLU A 211 -4.12 -17.85 -1.71
CA GLU A 211 -2.97 -18.30 -0.94
C GLU A 211 -2.01 -17.14 -0.64
N VAL A 212 -1.76 -16.91 0.65
CA VAL A 212 -0.69 -16.04 1.13
C VAL A 212 0.38 -16.93 1.77
N ARG A 213 1.60 -16.86 1.25
CA ARG A 213 2.75 -17.59 1.79
C ARG A 213 3.57 -16.66 2.67
N SER A 214 3.80 -17.05 3.92
CA SER A 214 4.60 -16.30 4.89
C SER A 214 5.77 -17.15 5.36
N TYR A 215 6.98 -16.62 5.25
CA TYR A 215 8.21 -17.28 5.70
C TYR A 215 8.78 -16.54 6.90
N ASN A 216 9.05 -17.27 7.98
CA ASN A 216 9.65 -16.74 9.19
C ASN A 216 11.12 -17.20 9.26
N PHE A 217 12.05 -16.25 9.15
CA PHE A 217 13.48 -16.54 9.19
C PHE A 217 13.99 -16.93 10.59
N LYS A 218 13.24 -16.64 11.67
CA LYS A 218 13.62 -17.10 13.02
C LYS A 218 13.42 -18.59 13.21
N THR A 219 12.34 -19.13 12.63
CA THR A 219 12.02 -20.56 12.69
C THR A 219 12.51 -21.32 11.46
N ASN A 220 12.96 -20.59 10.43
CA ASN A 220 13.41 -21.13 9.15
C ASN A 220 12.34 -22.02 8.49
N SER A 221 11.09 -21.56 8.51
CA SER A 221 9.93 -22.33 8.06
C SER A 221 8.88 -21.43 7.38
N LEU A 222 8.11 -22.04 6.47
CA LEU A 222 6.82 -21.48 6.06
C LEU A 222 5.82 -21.61 7.22
N GLN A 223 5.01 -20.59 7.44
CA GLN A 223 3.97 -20.61 8.46
C GLN A 223 2.82 -21.52 8.02
N GLY A 224 2.31 -22.32 8.96
CA GLY A 224 1.05 -23.05 8.81
C GLY A 224 -0.13 -22.25 9.36
N ASP A 225 -1.35 -22.64 9.00
CA ASP A 225 -2.59 -21.91 9.34
C ASP A 225 -2.82 -21.74 10.85
N SER A 226 -2.25 -22.61 11.69
CA SER A 226 -2.33 -22.51 13.15
C SER A 226 -1.31 -21.56 13.78
N GLU A 227 -0.34 -21.05 13.02
CA GLU A 227 0.82 -20.28 13.52
C GLU A 227 1.11 -19.02 12.70
N LEU A 228 0.06 -18.32 12.27
CA LEU A 228 0.19 -17.15 11.39
C LEU A 228 0.85 -15.94 12.07
N VAL A 229 0.69 -15.78 13.39
CA VAL A 229 1.21 -14.59 14.10
C VAL A 229 2.74 -14.62 14.19
N VAL A 230 3.41 -13.61 13.60
CA VAL A 230 4.85 -13.39 13.75
C VAL A 230 5.13 -12.32 14.79
N SER A 231 5.68 -12.72 15.94
CA SER A 231 6.12 -11.77 16.97
C SER A 231 7.60 -11.40 16.83
N GLY A 232 7.89 -10.11 16.96
CA GLY A 232 9.25 -9.57 16.93
C GLY A 232 9.71 -9.02 18.28
N ASN A 233 11.03 -8.94 18.45
CA ASN A 233 11.62 -8.27 19.61
C ASN A 233 11.45 -6.77 19.44
N LYS A 234 10.83 -6.11 20.43
CA LYS A 234 10.60 -4.66 20.41
C LYS A 234 11.82 -3.91 20.88
N ILE A 235 12.20 -2.89 20.13
CA ILE A 235 13.27 -1.96 20.48
C ILE A 235 12.65 -0.58 20.59
N TRP A 236 12.81 0.07 21.75
CA TRP A 236 12.12 1.32 22.08
C TRP A 236 12.88 2.59 21.67
N GLY A 237 14.21 2.52 21.59
CA GLY A 237 15.05 3.69 21.36
C GLY A 237 14.87 4.78 22.44
N ASN A 238 15.36 5.99 22.15
CA ASN A 238 15.38 7.11 23.10
C ASN A 238 14.54 8.32 22.65
N SER A 239 13.89 8.26 21.48
CA SER A 239 13.12 9.38 20.92
C SER A 239 11.76 9.48 21.61
N ILE A 240 11.55 10.52 22.42
CA ILE A 240 10.34 10.70 23.23
C ILE A 240 9.09 10.84 22.35
N LYS A 241 9.17 11.61 21.27
CA LYS A 241 8.00 11.93 20.42
C LYS A 241 7.31 10.69 19.82
N PRO A 242 7.98 9.77 19.11
CA PRO A 242 7.35 8.56 18.57
C PRO A 242 6.93 7.56 19.66
N ILE A 243 7.62 7.51 20.81
CA ILE A 243 7.21 6.71 21.97
C ILE A 243 5.89 7.23 22.55
N MET A 244 5.77 8.53 22.76
CA MET A 244 4.52 9.15 23.24
C MET A 244 3.38 8.95 22.24
N LYS A 245 3.66 9.10 20.94
CA LYS A 245 2.69 8.79 19.88
C LYS A 245 2.24 7.33 19.94
N TYR A 246 3.16 6.39 20.15
CA TYR A 246 2.83 4.96 20.30
C TYR A 246 1.83 4.74 21.44
N PHE A 247 2.09 5.31 22.62
CA PHE A 247 1.20 5.15 23.77
C PHE A 247 -0.14 5.84 23.59
N TYR A 248 -0.15 7.05 23.00
CA TYR A 248 -1.39 7.77 22.69
C TYR A 248 -2.29 6.94 21.76
N LEU A 249 -1.75 6.46 20.63
CA LEU A 249 -2.50 5.66 19.66
C LEU A 249 -2.92 4.28 20.20
N ARG A 250 -2.30 3.80 21.28
CA ARG A 250 -2.58 2.48 21.84
C ARG A 250 -3.67 2.49 22.90
N TYR A 251 -3.75 3.57 23.67
CA TYR A 251 -4.57 3.61 24.89
C TYR A 251 -5.61 4.73 24.91
N ILE A 252 -5.50 5.72 24.02
CA ILE A 252 -6.36 6.91 24.03
C ILE A 252 -7.04 7.12 22.68
N GLY A 253 -6.26 7.03 21.60
CA GLY A 253 -6.70 7.31 20.23
C GLY A 253 -7.31 6.12 19.50
#